data_AF-A0A6P6UW92-F1
#
_entry.id   AF-A0A6P6UW92-F1
#
_cell.length_a   1.000
_cell.length_b   1.000
_cell.length_c   1.000
_cell.angle_alpha   90.00
_cell.angle_beta   90.00
_cell.angle_gamma   90.00
#
_symmetry.space_group_name_H-M   'P 1'
#
loop_
_entity.id
_entity.type
_entity.pdbx_description
1 polymer ?
#
loop_
_entity_poly.entity_id
_entity_poly.type
_entity_poly.pdbx_seq_one_letter_code
_entity_poly.pdbx_strand_id
1 'polypeptide(L)'
;MILMMLGIVHLMPCRCQYLTNGYLDTVLDWIPGLEGIRLKDLPSFLRTTNPDDFVLKFMMEETQRARKASAIIINTYQPLEHGVLDALSSYLPSIYTIGPLHLLENHVHDKSLTDIQSNLWKEEPECLEWLDSKDPNSVVYVNFGSIAILSQAVLLFCQVSFLKKPKKEACLQAGALEKVLSHPSVGGFLTHSGWNSTIESISYGVPGIGMEIDNNVKRDEIESLVSELMAGEKGKEMKK
;
A
#
# COMPACT_ATOMS: atom_id res chain seq x y z
N MET A 1 -5.53 -8.40 -8.34
CA MET A 1 -6.51 -9.51 -8.24
C MET A 1 -7.86 -9.10 -8.84
N ILE A 2 -8.47 -8.01 -8.35
CA ILE A 2 -9.76 -7.44 -8.80
C ILE A 2 -9.83 -7.26 -10.33
N LEU A 3 -8.82 -6.62 -10.92
CA LEU A 3 -8.70 -6.38 -12.36
C LEU A 3 -8.76 -7.65 -13.24
N MET A 4 -8.22 -8.77 -12.74
CA MET A 4 -8.24 -10.04 -13.46
C MET A 4 -9.58 -10.78 -13.29
N MET A 5 -10.22 -10.62 -12.12
CA MET A 5 -11.52 -11.24 -11.80
C MET A 5 -12.66 -10.71 -12.67
N LEU A 6 -12.57 -9.44 -13.11
CA LEU A 6 -13.47 -8.80 -14.05
C LEU A 6 -13.31 -9.31 -15.50
N GLY A 7 -12.40 -10.25 -15.77
CA GLY A 7 -12.18 -10.81 -17.12
C GLY A 7 -11.42 -9.89 -18.07
N ILE A 8 -10.78 -8.84 -17.55
CA ILE A 8 -10.11 -7.78 -18.32
C ILE A 8 -8.62 -8.10 -18.45
N VAL A 9 -8.30 -9.33 -18.86
CA VAL A 9 -6.94 -9.68 -19.31
C VAL A 9 -6.99 -9.79 -20.81
N HIS A 10 -7.04 -8.64 -21.49
CA HIS A 10 -6.43 -8.59 -22.81
C HIS A 10 -4.92 -8.62 -22.57
N LEU A 11 -4.23 -9.62 -23.11
CA LEU A 11 -2.76 -9.65 -23.16
C LEU A 11 -2.29 -8.30 -23.71
N MET A 12 -1.67 -7.48 -22.87
CA MET A 12 -1.21 -6.16 -23.30
C MET A 12 0.24 -6.26 -23.76
N PRO A 13 0.53 -6.00 -25.05
CA PRO A 13 1.89 -6.07 -25.52
C PRO A 13 2.71 -4.94 -24.87
N CYS A 14 3.59 -5.27 -23.93
CA CYS A 14 4.62 -4.38 -23.40
C CYS A 14 5.91 -4.40 -24.27
N ARG A 15 5.92 -3.73 -25.43
CA ARG A 15 7.16 -3.39 -26.15
C ARG A 15 7.83 -2.18 -25.48
N CYS A 16 9.16 -2.10 -25.49
CA CYS A 16 9.93 -0.98 -24.90
C CYS A 16 9.49 0.41 -25.38
N GLN A 17 8.90 0.51 -26.59
CA GLN A 17 8.35 1.77 -27.14
C GLN A 17 7.15 2.30 -26.35
N TYR A 18 6.40 1.43 -25.65
CA TYR A 18 5.21 1.84 -24.89
C TYR A 18 5.55 2.50 -23.55
N LEU A 19 6.77 2.32 -23.04
CA LEU A 19 7.24 2.96 -21.81
C LEU A 19 7.50 4.45 -22.00
N THR A 20 7.69 4.91 -23.23
CA THR A 20 8.11 6.29 -23.53
C THR A 20 7.15 7.06 -24.45
N ASN A 21 6.17 6.40 -25.07
CA ASN A 21 5.25 7.03 -26.02
C ASN A 21 3.89 7.48 -25.43
N GLY A 22 3.75 7.42 -24.09
CA GLY A 22 2.51 7.80 -23.40
C GLY A 22 1.39 6.76 -23.46
N TYR A 23 1.60 5.59 -24.09
CA TYR A 23 0.58 4.54 -24.16
C TYR A 23 0.13 4.08 -22.77
N LEU A 24 1.06 3.98 -21.81
CA LEU A 24 0.74 3.59 -20.44
C LEU A 24 -0.08 4.62 -19.65
N ASP A 25 -0.26 5.84 -20.17
CA ASP A 25 -1.14 6.86 -19.59
C ASP A 25 -2.61 6.69 -20.00
N THR A 26 -2.92 5.70 -20.84
CA THR A 26 -4.31 5.38 -21.24
C THR A 26 -5.15 5.05 -20.01
N VAL A 27 -6.25 5.78 -19.85
CA VAL A 27 -7.24 5.59 -18.78
C VAL A 27 -8.12 4.37 -19.12
N LEU A 28 -8.41 3.56 -18.11
CA LEU A 28 -9.22 2.35 -18.18
C LEU A 28 -10.64 2.67 -17.67
N ASP A 29 -11.51 3.11 -18.57
CA ASP A 29 -12.90 3.46 -18.25
C ASP A 29 -13.87 2.26 -18.31
N TRP A 30 -13.39 1.11 -18.79
CA TRP A 30 -14.18 -0.11 -18.97
C TRP A 30 -14.12 -1.08 -17.77
N ILE A 31 -13.55 -0.66 -16.64
CA ILE A 31 -13.39 -1.47 -15.43
C ILE A 31 -14.33 -0.94 -14.33
N PRO A 32 -15.46 -1.62 -14.05
CA PRO A 32 -16.40 -1.14 -13.05
C PRO A 32 -15.77 -1.01 -11.66
N GLY A 33 -15.96 0.13 -10.99
CA GLY A 33 -15.47 0.41 -9.64
C GLY A 33 -14.01 0.86 -9.58
N LEU A 34 -13.31 0.98 -10.71
CA LEU A 34 -11.90 1.40 -10.79
C LEU A 34 -11.72 2.57 -11.76
N GLU A 35 -12.50 3.63 -11.54
CA GLU A 35 -12.49 4.82 -12.39
C GLU A 35 -11.16 5.58 -12.29
N GLY A 36 -10.65 6.05 -13.44
CA GLY A 36 -9.47 6.91 -13.51
C GLY A 36 -8.12 6.18 -13.40
N ILE A 37 -8.13 4.85 -13.22
CA ILE A 37 -6.91 4.04 -13.28
C ILE A 37 -6.34 4.05 -14.70
N ARG A 38 -5.02 4.17 -14.83
CA ARG A 38 -4.31 4.08 -16.11
C ARG A 38 -3.59 2.75 -16.26
N LEU A 39 -3.15 2.47 -17.47
CA LEU A 39 -2.37 1.26 -17.77
C LEU A 39 -1.11 1.08 -16.93
N LYS A 40 -0.36 2.16 -16.65
CA LYS A 40 0.83 2.07 -15.78
C LYS A 40 0.50 1.70 -14.34
N ASP A 41 -0.70 2.03 -13.87
CA ASP A 41 -1.15 1.79 -12.50
C ASP A 41 -1.54 0.30 -12.31
N LEU A 42 -1.64 -0.49 -13.40
CA LEU A 42 -1.83 -1.94 -13.32
C LEU A 42 -0.58 -2.64 -12.78
N PRO A 43 -0.75 -3.70 -11.95
CA PRO A 43 0.38 -4.47 -11.44
C PRO A 43 1.33 -4.93 -12.54
N SER A 44 2.64 -4.80 -12.30
CA SER A 44 3.70 -5.07 -13.29
C SER A 44 3.62 -6.47 -13.91
N PHE A 45 3.18 -7.47 -13.14
CA PHE A 45 2.99 -8.85 -13.63
C PHE A 45 1.86 -9.00 -14.66
N LEU A 46 0.94 -8.03 -14.77
CA LEU A 46 -0.06 -7.98 -15.84
C LEU A 46 0.48 -7.31 -17.11
N ARG A 47 1.59 -6.58 -17.00
CA ARG A 47 2.21 -5.80 -18.07
C ARG A 47 3.32 -6.60 -18.79
N THR A 48 3.06 -7.88 -19.08
CA THR A 48 3.99 -8.78 -19.77
C THR A 48 3.57 -9.06 -21.22
N THR A 49 4.53 -9.11 -22.14
CA THR A 49 4.31 -9.57 -23.53
C THR A 49 4.35 -11.08 -23.66
N ASN A 50 4.85 -11.78 -22.64
CA ASN A 50 5.08 -13.21 -22.72
C ASN A 50 3.76 -13.93 -22.40
N PRO A 51 3.10 -14.58 -23.39
CA PRO A 51 1.88 -15.35 -23.11
C PRO A 51 2.15 -16.58 -22.23
N ASP A 52 3.41 -17.01 -22.15
CA ASP A 52 3.86 -18.11 -21.30
C ASP A 52 4.40 -17.65 -19.94
N ASP A 53 4.19 -16.38 -19.58
CA ASP A 53 4.58 -15.86 -18.28
C ASP A 53 3.91 -16.64 -17.15
N PHE A 54 4.74 -17.19 -16.26
CA PHE A 54 4.28 -18.04 -15.17
C PHE A 54 3.36 -17.30 -14.20
N VAL A 55 3.69 -16.05 -13.85
CA VAL A 55 2.90 -15.26 -12.89
C VAL A 55 1.56 -14.91 -13.51
N LEU A 56 1.53 -14.51 -14.78
CA LEU A 56 0.28 -14.24 -15.48
C LEU A 56 -0.63 -15.48 -15.52
N LYS A 57 -0.09 -16.65 -15.90
CA LYS A 57 -0.83 -17.92 -15.94
C LYS A 57 -1.37 -18.31 -14.57
N PHE A 58 -0.50 -18.27 -13.55
CA PHE A 58 -0.88 -18.57 -12.18
C PHE A 58 -2.06 -17.69 -11.73
N MET A 59 -1.97 -16.38 -11.98
CA MET A 59 -3.02 -15.44 -11.57
C MET A 59 -4.34 -15.62 -12.35
N MET A 60 -4.28 -16.03 -13.62
CA MET A 60 -5.47 -16.40 -14.40
C MET A 60 -6.14 -17.65 -13.83
N GLU A 61 -5.36 -18.67 -13.44
CA GLU A 61 -5.89 -19.88 -12.82
C GLU A 61 -6.55 -19.59 -11.46
N GLU A 62 -5.90 -18.83 -10.60
CA GLU A 62 -6.45 -18.46 -9.28
C GLU A 62 -7.76 -17.68 -9.42
N THR A 63 -7.86 -16.82 -10.43
CA THR A 63 -9.12 -16.13 -10.77
C THR A 63 -10.24 -17.11 -11.11
N GLN A 64 -9.95 -18.13 -11.91
CA GLN A 64 -10.94 -19.16 -12.25
C GLN A 64 -11.33 -20.04 -11.04
N ARG A 65 -10.38 -20.29 -10.13
CA ARG A 65 -10.64 -21.02 -8.88
C ARG A 65 -11.52 -20.21 -7.93
N ALA A 66 -11.28 -18.91 -7.79
CA ALA A 66 -12.08 -18.04 -6.94
C ALA A 66 -13.58 -18.05 -7.32
N ARG A 67 -13.89 -18.14 -8.62
CA ARG A 67 -15.28 -18.27 -9.11
C ARG A 67 -15.98 -19.57 -8.69
N LYS A 68 -15.20 -20.60 -8.34
CA LYS A 68 -15.70 -21.92 -7.91
C LYS A 68 -15.71 -22.08 -6.39
N ALA A 69 -15.22 -21.08 -5.65
CA ALA A 69 -15.25 -21.11 -4.20
C ALA A 69 -16.70 -21.06 -3.69
N SER A 70 -16.94 -21.57 -2.48
CA SER A 70 -18.25 -21.41 -1.84
C SER A 70 -18.48 -19.97 -1.36
N ALA A 71 -17.40 -19.26 -1.05
CA ALA A 71 -17.38 -17.88 -0.59
C ALA A 71 -15.98 -17.28 -0.76
N ILE A 72 -15.90 -15.95 -0.85
CA ILE A 72 -14.65 -15.19 -0.83
C ILE A 72 -14.63 -14.31 0.42
N ILE A 73 -13.51 -14.33 1.15
CA ILE A 73 -13.29 -13.47 2.30
C ILE A 73 -12.25 -12.43 1.92
N ILE A 74 -12.56 -11.14 2.13
CA ILE A 74 -11.68 -10.03 1.79
C ILE A 74 -11.45 -9.16 3.04
N ASN A 75 -10.19 -8.85 3.31
CA ASN A 75 -9.80 -7.89 4.35
C ASN A 75 -10.04 -6.45 3.86
N THR A 76 -11.30 -6.06 3.80
CA THR A 76 -11.78 -4.71 3.49
C THR A 76 -13.14 -4.49 4.17
N TYR A 77 -13.79 -3.35 3.96
CA TYR A 77 -15.13 -3.05 4.48
C TYR A 77 -15.95 -2.21 3.49
N GLN A 78 -17.28 -2.36 3.53
CA GLN A 78 -18.19 -1.80 2.52
C GLN A 78 -18.04 -0.28 2.31
N PRO A 79 -18.01 0.58 3.35
CA PRO A 79 -17.77 2.01 3.17
C PRO A 79 -16.50 2.38 2.40
N LEU A 80 -15.44 1.56 2.47
CA LEU A 80 -14.17 1.85 1.81
C LEU A 80 -14.23 1.60 0.29
N GLU A 81 -14.85 0.49 -0.13
CA GLU A 81 -14.72 -0.04 -1.50
C GLU A 81 -16.06 -0.45 -2.14
N HIS A 82 -17.18 0.17 -1.76
CA HIS A 82 -18.53 -0.23 -2.21
C HIS A 82 -18.63 -0.45 -3.73
N GLY A 83 -18.12 0.46 -4.57
CA GLY A 83 -18.19 0.32 -6.03
C GLY A 83 -17.42 -0.90 -6.57
N VAL A 84 -16.28 -1.21 -5.98
CA VAL A 84 -15.47 -2.37 -6.33
C VAL A 84 -16.13 -3.66 -5.85
N LEU A 85 -16.68 -3.67 -4.64
CA LEU A 85 -17.37 -4.82 -4.06
C LEU A 85 -18.64 -5.15 -4.86
N ASP A 86 -19.40 -4.13 -5.24
CA ASP A 86 -20.59 -4.27 -6.08
C ASP A 86 -20.21 -4.85 -7.46
N ALA A 87 -19.14 -4.33 -8.07
CA ALA A 87 -18.61 -4.87 -9.32
C ALA A 87 -18.22 -6.36 -9.18
N LEU A 88 -17.47 -6.71 -8.13
CA LEU A 88 -17.02 -8.08 -7.89
C LEU A 88 -18.16 -9.05 -7.60
N SER A 89 -19.24 -8.60 -6.95
CA SER A 89 -20.41 -9.43 -6.62
C SER A 89 -21.08 -10.04 -7.86
N SER A 90 -20.89 -9.42 -9.03
CA SER A 90 -21.41 -9.94 -10.30
C SER A 90 -20.58 -11.09 -10.90
N TYR A 91 -19.33 -11.28 -10.44
CA TYR A 91 -18.40 -12.25 -10.99
C TYR A 91 -17.98 -13.35 -10.01
N LEU A 92 -18.19 -13.14 -8.71
CA LEU A 92 -17.73 -14.00 -7.64
C LEU A 92 -18.90 -14.58 -6.84
N PRO A 93 -18.70 -15.71 -6.14
CA PRO A 93 -19.64 -16.19 -5.14
C PRO A 93 -19.72 -15.19 -3.97
N SER A 94 -20.53 -15.50 -2.95
CA SER A 94 -20.75 -14.63 -1.78
C SER A 94 -19.44 -14.06 -1.23
N ILE A 95 -19.35 -12.73 -1.21
CA ILE A 95 -18.20 -11.97 -0.71
C ILE A 95 -18.48 -11.54 0.73
N TYR A 96 -17.55 -11.83 1.63
CA TYR A 96 -17.59 -11.40 3.03
C TYR A 96 -16.42 -10.47 3.30
N THR A 97 -16.73 -9.21 3.57
CA THR A 97 -15.75 -8.20 3.96
C THR A 97 -15.60 -8.23 5.48
N ILE A 98 -14.45 -8.70 5.97
CA ILE A 98 -14.19 -8.87 7.43
C ILE A 98 -13.12 -7.91 7.95
N GLY A 99 -12.78 -6.89 7.17
CA GLY A 99 -11.75 -5.92 7.54
C GLY A 99 -12.29 -4.76 8.39
N PRO A 100 -11.37 -3.95 8.93
CA PRO A 100 -9.92 -4.15 8.91
C PRO A 100 -9.46 -5.20 9.95
N LEU A 101 -8.76 -6.25 9.48
CA LEU A 101 -8.39 -7.40 10.33
C LEU A 101 -7.50 -7.02 11.53
N HIS A 102 -6.59 -6.05 11.38
CA HIS A 102 -5.68 -5.64 12.46
C HIS A 102 -6.44 -5.05 13.66
N LEU A 103 -7.59 -4.40 13.45
CA LEU A 103 -8.42 -3.93 14.57
C LEU A 103 -9.14 -5.08 15.28
N LEU A 104 -9.48 -6.16 14.57
CA LEU A 104 -10.13 -7.32 15.14
C LEU A 104 -9.18 -8.19 15.98
N GLU A 105 -7.90 -8.23 15.60
CA GLU A 105 -6.85 -8.94 16.33
C GLU A 105 -6.75 -8.48 17.79
N ASN A 106 -6.86 -7.16 18.04
CA ASN A 106 -6.84 -6.58 19.39
C ASN A 106 -7.94 -7.11 20.33
N HIS A 107 -8.99 -7.73 19.79
CA HIS A 107 -10.08 -8.33 20.55
C HIS A 107 -9.89 -9.84 20.80
N VAL A 108 -8.84 -10.46 20.26
CA VAL A 108 -8.53 -11.89 20.44
C VAL A 108 -7.65 -12.06 21.68
N HIS A 109 -8.25 -12.46 22.80
CA HIS A 109 -7.53 -12.73 24.05
C HIS A 109 -7.12 -14.19 24.21
N ASP A 110 -6.61 -14.80 23.14
CA ASP A 110 -6.10 -16.17 23.18
C ASP A 110 -4.57 -16.17 23.37
N LYS A 111 -4.14 -16.60 24.56
CA LYS A 111 -2.71 -16.68 24.91
C LYS A 111 -1.93 -17.69 24.08
N SER A 112 -2.59 -18.61 23.37
CA SER A 112 -1.92 -19.56 22.47
C SER A 112 -1.48 -18.91 21.15
N LEU A 113 -1.98 -17.71 20.84
CA LEU A 113 -1.68 -16.98 19.61
C LEU A 113 -0.61 -15.90 19.80
N THR A 114 0.00 -15.76 20.98
CA THR A 114 1.01 -14.73 21.26
C THR A 114 2.26 -14.84 20.39
N ASP A 115 2.56 -16.03 19.88
CA ASP A 115 3.69 -16.29 18.98
C ASP A 115 3.34 -16.05 17.50
N ILE A 116 2.06 -15.86 17.18
CA ILE A 116 1.57 -15.54 15.84
C ILE A 116 1.45 -14.01 15.76
N GLN A 117 2.60 -13.33 15.61
CA GLN A 117 2.63 -11.90 15.41
C GLN A 117 2.46 -11.54 13.93
N SER A 118 1.87 -10.38 13.66
CA SER A 118 1.74 -9.80 12.32
C SER A 118 3.07 -9.25 11.75
N ASN A 119 4.07 -9.05 12.61
CA ASN A 119 5.39 -8.57 12.25
C ASN A 119 6.32 -9.71 11.83
N LEU A 120 6.95 -9.57 10.66
CA LEU A 120 8.00 -10.48 10.17
C LEU A 120 9.35 -10.27 10.87
N TRP A 121 9.50 -9.17 11.62
CA TRP A 121 10.73 -8.76 12.29
C TRP A 121 10.47 -8.53 13.78
N LYS A 122 11.51 -8.72 14.60
CA LYS A 122 11.46 -8.43 16.03
C LYS A 122 11.17 -6.94 16.23
N GLU A 123 10.19 -6.64 17.08
CA GLU A 123 9.85 -5.26 17.46
C GLU A 123 10.97 -4.66 18.30
N GLU A 124 11.46 -3.49 17.90
CA GLU A 124 12.47 -2.72 18.64
C GLU A 124 11.75 -1.62 19.45
N PRO A 125 11.75 -1.69 20.80
CA PRO A 125 11.04 -0.73 21.66
C PRO A 125 11.56 0.70 21.53
N GLU A 126 12.80 0.88 21.08
CA GLU A 126 13.48 2.18 20.99
C GLU A 126 12.80 3.15 20.01
N CYS A 127 12.12 2.68 18.95
CA CYS A 127 11.41 3.60 18.04
C CYS A 127 10.19 4.22 18.76
N LEU A 128 9.49 3.47 19.63
CA LEU A 128 8.37 4.02 20.39
C LEU A 128 8.85 5.04 21.44
N GLU A 129 9.91 4.71 22.17
CA GLU A 129 10.53 5.64 23.12
C GLU A 129 11.04 6.92 22.44
N TRP A 130 11.56 6.78 21.21
CA TRP A 130 11.96 7.94 20.41
C TRP A 130 10.74 8.77 19.98
N LEU A 131 9.64 8.14 19.58
CA LEU A 131 8.40 8.82 19.17
C LEU A 131 7.76 9.59 20.33
N ASP A 132 7.85 9.09 21.56
CA ASP A 132 7.37 9.77 22.79
C ASP A 132 8.06 11.13 22.99
N SER A 133 9.28 11.30 22.50
CA SER A 133 10.05 12.55 22.59
C SER A 133 9.67 13.61 21.53
N LYS A 134 8.73 13.31 20.63
CA LYS A 134 8.40 14.15 19.47
C LYS A 134 7.08 14.88 19.63
N ASP A 135 7.02 16.08 19.05
CA ASP A 135 5.80 16.88 19.00
C ASP A 135 4.70 16.12 18.22
N PRO A 136 3.41 16.31 18.55
CA PRO A 136 2.31 15.74 17.79
C PRO A 136 2.37 16.09 16.30
N ASN A 137 2.05 15.13 15.43
CA ASN A 137 2.06 15.31 13.97
C ASN A 137 3.40 15.84 13.38
N SER A 138 4.53 15.62 14.03
CA SER A 138 5.84 16.12 13.58
C SER A 138 6.71 15.08 12.86
N VAL A 139 6.32 13.82 12.93
CA VAL A 139 7.07 12.68 12.39
C VAL A 139 6.43 12.15 11.12
N VAL A 140 7.27 11.82 10.15
CA VAL A 140 6.89 11.04 8.97
C VAL A 140 7.43 9.63 9.14
N TYR A 141 6.54 8.65 9.16
CA TYR A 141 6.94 7.25 9.21
C TYR A 141 7.21 6.73 7.79
N VAL A 142 8.23 5.89 7.61
CA VAL A 142 8.62 5.35 6.30
C VAL A 142 8.74 3.84 6.38
N ASN A 143 7.91 3.11 5.62
CA ASN A 143 7.96 1.65 5.57
C ASN A 143 7.59 1.10 4.18
N PHE A 144 8.50 0.34 3.59
CA PHE A 144 8.40 -0.22 2.25
C PHE A 144 8.13 -1.74 2.23
N GLY A 145 7.77 -2.33 3.37
CA GLY A 145 7.41 -3.74 3.48
C GLY A 145 8.60 -4.70 3.43
N SER A 146 8.31 -6.00 3.52
CA SER A 146 9.31 -7.08 3.65
C SER A 146 9.79 -7.69 2.32
N ILE A 147 9.07 -7.43 1.22
CA ILE A 147 9.34 -8.02 -0.10
C ILE A 147 10.08 -7.01 -1.01
N ALA A 148 10.14 -5.74 -0.64
CA ALA A 148 10.81 -4.72 -1.43
C ALA A 148 12.34 -4.93 -1.43
N ILE A 149 12.92 -5.17 -2.61
CA ILE A 149 14.36 -5.12 -2.81
C ILE A 149 14.75 -3.64 -2.94
N LEU A 150 15.04 -3.01 -1.81
CA LEU A 150 15.58 -1.65 -1.76
C LEU A 150 17.08 -1.71 -2.08
N SER A 151 17.54 -0.89 -3.03
CA SER A 151 18.97 -0.68 -3.20
C SER A 151 19.54 0.02 -1.95
N GLN A 152 20.79 -0.29 -1.58
CA GLN A 152 21.47 0.31 -0.43
C GLN A 152 21.42 1.86 -0.45
N ALA A 153 21.37 2.43 -1.66
CA ALA A 153 21.23 3.86 -1.89
C ALA A 153 19.88 4.41 -1.38
N VAL A 154 18.75 3.75 -1.66
CA VAL A 154 17.41 4.22 -1.24
C VAL A 154 17.24 4.13 0.29
N LEU A 155 17.79 3.09 0.92
CA LEU A 155 17.80 2.95 2.39
C LEU A 155 18.61 4.07 3.06
N LEU A 156 19.84 4.33 2.57
CA LEU A 156 20.68 5.42 3.08
C LEU A 156 20.06 6.79 2.79
N PHE A 157 19.35 6.91 1.66
CA PHE A 157 18.69 8.11 1.20
C PHE A 157 17.52 8.53 2.12
N CYS A 158 16.70 7.56 2.54
CA CYS A 158 15.62 7.81 3.50
C CYS A 158 16.17 8.21 4.88
N GLN A 159 17.31 7.64 5.31
CA GLN A 159 17.95 7.94 6.61
C GLN A 159 18.52 9.37 6.69
N VAL A 160 18.99 9.93 5.57
CA VAL A 160 19.71 11.23 5.55
C VAL A 160 18.77 12.44 5.34
N SER A 161 17.58 12.24 4.79
CA SER A 161 16.82 13.34 4.17
C SER A 161 16.06 14.26 5.15
N PHE A 162 15.74 13.83 6.38
CA PHE A 162 14.93 14.67 7.28
C PHE A 162 15.70 15.38 8.41
N LEU A 163 17.00 15.13 8.55
CA LEU A 163 17.79 15.67 9.68
C LEU A 163 18.37 17.08 9.48
N LYS A 164 18.01 17.82 8.41
CA LYS A 164 18.57 19.17 8.13
C LYS A 164 17.55 20.31 8.03
N LYS A 165 16.63 20.37 9.02
CA LYS A 165 15.90 21.54 9.58
C LYS A 165 14.92 22.38 8.70
N PRO A 166 13.89 23.01 9.34
CA PRO A 166 13.53 22.94 10.76
C PRO A 166 12.28 22.08 11.03
N LYS A 167 12.36 21.25 12.09
CA LYS A 167 11.25 20.57 12.81
C LYS A 167 10.48 19.42 12.14
N LYS A 168 11.08 18.59 11.29
CA LYS A 168 10.46 17.32 10.86
C LYS A 168 11.47 16.19 10.98
N GLU A 169 11.07 15.06 11.54
CA GLU A 169 11.93 13.89 11.77
C GLU A 169 11.31 12.61 11.21
N ALA A 170 12.11 11.57 10.95
CA ALA A 170 11.64 10.31 10.35
C ALA A 170 12.18 9.08 11.13
N CYS A 171 11.30 8.11 11.46
CA CYS A 171 11.70 6.79 11.99
C CYS A 171 11.76 5.78 10.83
N LEU A 172 12.91 5.09 10.71
CA LEU A 172 13.19 4.00 9.76
C LEU A 172 13.50 2.72 10.53
N GLN A 173 12.61 2.32 11.42
CA GLN A 173 12.74 1.08 12.18
C GLN A 173 11.49 0.22 12.07
N ALA A 174 11.73 -1.09 12.17
CA ALA A 174 10.72 -2.12 12.33
C ALA A 174 10.11 -2.03 13.75
N GLY A 175 9.30 -1.00 13.98
CA GLY A 175 8.27 -1.05 15.01
C GLY A 175 7.07 -1.83 14.48
N ALA A 176 6.23 -2.35 15.38
CA ALA A 176 4.90 -2.80 14.96
C ALA A 176 4.21 -1.64 14.25
N LEU A 177 3.93 -1.82 12.96
CA LEU A 177 3.40 -0.77 12.08
C LEU A 177 2.17 -0.10 12.73
N GLU A 178 1.30 -0.91 13.31
CA GLU A 178 0.17 -0.51 14.13
C GLU A 178 0.53 0.46 15.28
N LYS A 179 1.52 0.12 16.11
CA LYS A 179 1.92 0.94 17.27
C LYS A 179 2.54 2.26 16.84
N VAL A 180 3.25 2.26 15.71
CA VAL A 180 3.85 3.47 15.16
C VAL A 180 2.78 4.37 14.53
N LEU A 181 1.89 3.84 13.71
CA LEU A 181 0.83 4.61 13.06
C LEU A 181 -0.22 5.16 14.03
N SER A 182 -0.45 4.46 15.15
CA SER A 182 -1.32 4.97 16.23
C SER A 182 -0.65 6.03 17.12
N HIS A 183 0.66 6.26 16.98
CA HIS A 183 1.39 7.17 17.85
C HIS A 183 1.09 8.65 17.48
N PRO A 184 0.75 9.53 18.45
CA PRO A 184 0.31 10.90 18.17
C PRO A 184 1.36 11.80 17.50
N SER A 185 2.65 11.46 17.61
CA SER A 185 3.72 12.20 16.94
C SER A 185 3.80 11.90 15.43
N VAL A 186 3.24 10.79 14.96
CA VAL A 186 3.20 10.46 13.53
C VAL A 186 2.10 11.26 12.85
N GLY A 187 2.49 12.06 11.87
CA GLY A 187 1.59 12.94 11.12
C GLY A 187 1.50 12.64 9.62
N GLY A 188 2.27 11.64 9.14
CA GLY A 188 2.28 11.21 7.74
C GLY A 188 3.02 9.90 7.55
N PHE A 189 2.68 9.17 6.49
CA PHE A 189 3.23 7.86 6.17
C PHE A 189 3.74 7.79 4.73
N LEU A 190 4.98 7.38 4.52
CA LEU A 190 5.52 7.02 3.21
C LEU A 190 5.57 5.50 3.08
N THR A 191 4.94 4.98 2.02
CA THR A 191 4.77 3.54 1.83
C THR A 191 4.88 3.13 0.38
N HIS A 192 5.16 1.84 0.15
CA HIS A 192 5.03 1.20 -1.16
C HIS A 192 3.56 0.87 -1.53
N SER A 193 2.59 1.26 -0.70
CA SER A 193 1.16 0.99 -0.88
C SER A 193 0.79 -0.50 -0.80
N GLY A 194 1.50 -1.27 0.01
CA GLY A 194 1.07 -2.61 0.39
C GLY A 194 -0.30 -2.55 1.09
N TRP A 195 -1.18 -3.51 0.80
CA TRP A 195 -2.58 -3.46 1.26
C TRP A 195 -2.70 -3.39 2.79
N ASN A 196 -1.94 -4.22 3.53
CA ASN A 196 -1.96 -4.21 5.00
C ASN A 196 -1.54 -2.84 5.56
N SER A 197 -0.44 -2.28 5.07
CA SER A 197 0.02 -0.97 5.51
C SER A 197 -0.95 0.16 5.16
N THR A 198 -1.61 0.04 4.01
CA THR A 198 -2.60 1.02 3.54
C THR A 198 -3.83 1.01 4.45
N ILE A 199 -4.40 -0.17 4.72
CA ILE A 199 -5.59 -0.27 5.57
C ILE A 199 -5.28 0.09 7.02
N GLU A 200 -4.08 -0.19 7.54
CA GLU A 200 -3.63 0.27 8.86
C GLU A 200 -3.52 1.80 8.92
N SER A 201 -2.92 2.43 7.91
CA SER A 201 -2.82 3.90 7.82
C SER A 201 -4.20 4.56 7.82
N ILE A 202 -5.16 3.99 7.07
CA ILE A 202 -6.54 4.46 7.01
C ILE A 202 -7.22 4.30 8.38
N SER A 203 -7.08 3.14 9.03
CA SER A 203 -7.69 2.88 10.34
C SER A 203 -7.23 3.85 11.42
N TYR A 204 -5.95 4.27 11.39
CA TYR A 204 -5.38 5.21 12.35
C TYR A 204 -5.47 6.68 11.91
N GLY A 205 -6.06 6.97 10.75
CA GLY A 205 -6.22 8.34 10.25
C GLY A 205 -4.89 9.02 9.89
N VAL A 206 -3.86 8.24 9.57
CA VAL A 206 -2.55 8.78 9.14
C VAL A 206 -2.57 8.93 7.62
N PRO A 207 -2.37 10.14 7.07
CA PRO A 207 -2.33 10.32 5.62
C PRO A 207 -1.05 9.70 5.05
N GLY A 208 -1.22 8.97 3.95
CA GLY A 208 -0.13 8.22 3.30
C GLY A 208 0.18 8.71 1.90
N ILE A 209 1.46 8.64 1.50
CA ILE A 209 1.87 8.73 0.09
C ILE A 209 2.45 7.39 -0.34
N GLY A 210 1.83 6.84 -1.38
CA GLY A 210 2.33 5.69 -2.12
C GLY A 210 3.49 6.08 -3.03
N MET A 211 4.63 5.40 -2.89
CA MET A 211 5.81 5.60 -3.71
C MET A 211 6.23 4.29 -4.36
N GLU A 212 6.36 4.29 -5.69
CA GLU A 212 7.03 3.21 -6.40
C GLU A 212 8.54 3.30 -6.13
N ILE A 213 9.13 2.17 -5.73
CA ILE A 213 10.57 2.09 -5.47
C ILE A 213 11.25 1.85 -6.83
N ASP A 214 11.67 2.94 -7.47
CA ASP A 214 12.53 2.90 -8.65
C ASP A 214 13.99 3.19 -8.27
N ASN A 215 14.95 2.84 -9.13
CA ASN A 215 16.36 3.15 -8.95
C ASN A 215 16.70 4.64 -9.16
N ASN A 216 15.73 5.46 -9.61
CA ASN A 216 15.93 6.86 -9.98
C ASN A 216 15.32 7.87 -9.00
N VAL A 217 14.97 7.46 -7.78
CA VAL A 217 14.31 8.35 -6.80
C VAL A 217 15.21 9.54 -6.45
N LYS A 218 14.68 10.76 -6.64
CA LYS A 218 15.40 12.01 -6.36
C LYS A 218 15.04 12.57 -5.00
N ARG A 219 16.02 13.22 -4.36
CA ARG A 219 15.86 13.86 -3.06
C ARG A 219 14.78 14.91 -3.02
N ASP A 220 14.88 15.85 -3.92
CA ASP A 220 14.03 17.02 -3.95
C ASP A 220 12.56 16.63 -4.18
N GLU A 221 12.34 15.49 -4.84
CA GLU A 221 11.02 14.90 -5.04
C GLU A 221 10.43 14.37 -3.73
N ILE A 222 11.20 13.57 -2.96
CA ILE A 222 10.75 13.08 -1.64
C ILE A 222 10.53 14.25 -0.68
N GLU A 223 11.44 15.21 -0.63
CA GLU A 223 11.31 16.38 0.24
C GLU A 223 10.07 17.21 -0.10
N SER A 224 9.77 17.37 -1.39
CA SER A 224 8.56 18.03 -1.87
C SER A 224 7.29 17.26 -1.46
N LEU A 225 7.25 15.94 -1.69
CA LEU A 225 6.13 15.09 -1.31
C LEU A 225 5.86 15.13 0.20
N VAL A 226 6.90 15.03 1.02
CA VAL A 226 6.75 15.09 2.47
C VAL A 226 6.38 16.50 2.95
N SER A 227 6.88 17.53 2.30
CA SER A 227 6.48 18.90 2.62
C SER A 227 4.99 19.12 2.35
N GLU A 228 4.49 18.65 1.21
CA GLU A 228 3.07 18.70 0.85
C GLU A 228 2.21 17.84 1.80
N LEU A 229 2.65 16.62 2.13
CA LEU A 229 1.94 15.73 3.06
C LEU A 229 1.77 16.34 4.46
N MET A 230 2.83 16.94 4.98
CA MET A 230 2.87 17.38 6.38
C MET A 230 2.34 18.79 6.58
N ALA A 231 2.48 19.67 5.59
CA ALA A 231 2.16 21.10 5.73
C ALA A 231 1.39 21.70 4.55
N GLY A 232 1.34 21.01 3.41
CA GLY A 232 0.62 21.45 2.21
C GLY A 232 -0.89 21.33 2.36
N GLU A 233 -1.61 21.93 1.41
CA GLU A 233 -3.08 21.92 1.42
C GLU A 233 -3.63 20.51 1.20
N LYS A 234 -3.00 19.70 0.32
CA LYS A 234 -3.44 18.31 0.10
C LYS A 234 -3.28 17.47 1.36
N GLY A 235 -2.17 17.65 2.07
CA GLY A 235 -1.93 16.97 3.35
C GLY A 235 -2.97 17.32 4.41
N LYS A 236 -3.42 18.57 4.46
CA LYS A 236 -4.51 19.00 5.36
C LYS A 236 -5.86 18.46 4.93
N GLU A 237 -6.13 18.36 3.63
CA GLU A 237 -7.36 17.76 3.10
C GLU A 237 -7.45 16.28 3.42
N MET A 238 -6.36 15.53 3.30
CA MET A 238 -6.31 14.09 3.63
C MET A 238 -6.53 13.77 5.10
N LYS A 239 -6.35 14.74 6.00
CA LYS A 239 -6.56 14.60 7.46
C LYS A 239 -7.98 14.90 7.92
N LYS A 240 -8.84 15.43 7.04
CA LYS A 240 -10.24 15.77 7.36
C LYS A 240 -11.14 14.56 7.20
#